data_AF-A0A429ZWN9-F1
#
_entry.id   AF-A0A429ZWN9-F1
#
_cell.length_a   1.000
_cell.length_b   1.000
_cell.length_c   1.000
_cell.angle_alpha   90.00
_cell.angle_beta   90.00
_cell.angle_gamma   90.00
#
_symmetry.space_group_name_H-M   'P 1'
#
loop_
_entity.id
_entity.type
_entity.pdbx_description
1 polymer ?
#
loop_
_entity_poly.entity_id
_entity_poly.type
_entity_poly.pdbx_seq_one_letter_code
_entity_poly.pdbx_strand_id
1 'polypeptide(L)'
;MSEKKRMLIVTAVLISLFVLGAFIVPNKLNWLNLIVILICYPASFYMMKHRVNKISTMFDLADQLGISTSELSRVTGIGTIDLDCARPVTVNSYVPPMKQVEKGLDYLYDKVAKTEISVEK
;
A
#
# COMPACT_ATOMS: atom_id res chain seq x y z
N MET A 1 17.17 -16.18 -13.90
CA MET A 1 15.89 -16.90 -13.74
C MET A 1 14.75 -15.87 -13.79
N SER A 2 13.78 -16.01 -14.69
CA SER A 2 12.67 -15.03 -14.83
C SER A 2 11.84 -14.94 -13.54
N GLU A 3 11.37 -13.74 -13.17
CA GLU A 3 10.56 -13.50 -11.97
C GLU A 3 9.33 -14.42 -11.89
N LYS A 4 8.71 -14.71 -13.03
CA LYS A 4 7.55 -15.63 -13.13
C LYS A 4 7.90 -17.06 -12.72
N LYS A 5 9.08 -17.56 -13.12
CA LYS A 5 9.56 -18.90 -12.73
C LYS A 5 9.87 -18.97 -11.23
N ARG A 6 10.40 -17.89 -10.67
CA ARG A 6 10.72 -17.79 -9.24
C ARG A 6 9.45 -17.76 -8.39
N MET A 7 8.40 -17.05 -8.83
CA MET A 7 7.09 -17.12 -8.18
C MET A 7 6.50 -18.53 -8.23
N LEU A 8 6.48 -19.18 -9.40
CA LEU A 8 5.94 -20.54 -9.55
C LEU A 8 6.60 -21.56 -8.61
N ILE A 9 7.94 -21.50 -8.47
CA ILE A 9 8.67 -22.39 -7.58
C ILE A 9 8.31 -22.13 -6.11
N VAL A 10 8.24 -20.85 -5.69
CA VAL A 10 7.84 -20.49 -4.32
C VAL A 10 6.42 -20.98 -4.03
N THR A 11 5.49 -20.81 -4.96
CA THR A 11 4.11 -21.30 -4.82
C THR A 11 4.07 -22.83 -4.70
N ALA A 12 4.82 -23.55 -5.54
CA ALA A 12 4.88 -25.01 -5.49
C ALA A 12 5.44 -25.52 -4.15
N VAL A 13 6.50 -24.91 -3.63
CA VAL A 13 7.09 -25.27 -2.33
C VAL A 13 6.10 -25.06 -1.18
N LEU A 14 5.32 -23.98 -1.20
CA LEU A 14 4.30 -23.69 -0.19
C LEU A 14 3.16 -24.72 -0.21
N ILE A 15 2.74 -25.17 -1.39
CA ILE A 15 1.72 -26.22 -1.54
C ILE A 15 2.24 -27.57 -1.03
N SER A 16 3.50 -27.91 -1.28
CA SER A 16 4.11 -29.15 -0.77
C SER A 16 4.19 -29.18 0.76
N LEU A 17 4.60 -28.06 1.37
CA LEU A 17 4.63 -27.88 2.82
C LEU A 17 3.23 -27.96 3.45
N PHE A 18 2.21 -27.46 2.73
CA PHE A 18 0.82 -27.64 3.09
C PHE A 18 0.46 -29.13 3.14
N VAL A 19 0.67 -29.90 2.08
CA VAL A 19 0.28 -31.33 2.09
C VAL A 19 0.97 -32.09 3.22
N LEU A 20 2.25 -31.82 3.50
CA LEU A 20 2.98 -32.44 4.61
C LEU A 20 2.46 -32.05 6.00
N GLY A 21 2.14 -30.77 6.22
CA GLY A 21 1.58 -30.31 7.50
C GLY A 21 0.21 -30.91 7.83
N ALA A 22 -0.57 -31.23 6.78
CA ALA A 22 -1.90 -31.84 6.89
C ALA A 22 -1.89 -33.20 7.61
N PHE A 23 -0.85 -33.99 7.35
CA PHE A 23 -0.71 -35.34 7.87
C PHE A 23 -0.13 -35.38 9.28
N ILE A 24 0.63 -34.34 9.68
CA ILE A 24 1.40 -34.34 10.93
C ILE A 24 0.61 -33.68 12.07
N VAL A 25 -0.25 -32.70 11.78
CA VAL A 25 -0.95 -31.94 12.83
C VAL A 25 -2.30 -32.60 13.17
N PRO A 26 -2.47 -33.19 14.38
CA PRO A 26 -3.70 -33.90 14.75
C PRO A 26 -4.90 -32.97 14.92
N ASN A 27 -4.68 -31.69 15.18
CA ASN A 27 -5.73 -30.69 15.35
C ASN A 27 -6.03 -29.96 14.03
N LYS A 28 -6.95 -30.52 13.25
CA LYS A 28 -7.35 -30.03 11.92
C LYS A 28 -7.75 -28.54 11.91
N LEU A 29 -8.32 -28.03 13.01
CA LEU A 29 -8.78 -26.64 13.12
C LEU A 29 -7.62 -25.64 13.18
N ASN A 30 -6.59 -25.92 13.99
CA ASN A 30 -5.41 -25.06 14.12
C ASN A 30 -4.57 -25.07 12.84
N TRP A 31 -4.55 -26.19 12.14
CA TRP A 31 -3.81 -26.32 10.90
C TRP A 31 -4.45 -25.52 9.76
N LEU A 32 -5.78 -25.58 9.59
CA LEU A 32 -6.53 -24.71 8.67
C LEU A 32 -6.29 -23.21 8.93
N ASN A 33 -6.31 -22.78 10.19
CA ASN A 33 -6.03 -21.39 10.54
C ASN A 33 -4.60 -20.96 10.14
N LEU A 34 -3.60 -21.83 10.36
CA LEU A 34 -2.21 -21.58 9.95
C LEU A 34 -2.08 -21.36 8.44
N ILE A 35 -2.82 -22.12 7.65
CA ILE A 35 -2.84 -22.03 6.18
C ILE A 35 -3.50 -20.72 5.74
N VAL A 36 -4.64 -20.38 6.33
CA VAL A 36 -5.33 -19.12 6.04
C VAL A 36 -4.39 -17.95 6.33
N ILE A 37 -3.67 -17.98 7.46
CA ILE A 37 -2.64 -16.97 7.76
C ILE A 37 -1.54 -16.97 6.69
N LEU A 38 -1.01 -18.14 6.30
CA LEU A 38 0.09 -18.23 5.34
C LEU A 38 -0.27 -17.70 3.93
N ILE A 39 -1.51 -17.91 3.50
CA ILE A 39 -2.00 -17.46 2.19
C ILE A 39 -2.42 -15.98 2.25
N CYS A 40 -3.09 -15.55 3.31
CA CYS A 40 -3.57 -14.18 3.45
C CYS A 40 -2.46 -13.19 3.83
N TYR A 41 -1.39 -13.64 4.49
CA TYR A 41 -0.28 -12.79 4.91
C TYR A 41 0.44 -12.09 3.74
N PRO A 42 0.90 -12.77 2.67
CA PRO A 42 1.55 -12.12 1.54
C PRO A 42 0.61 -11.14 0.82
N ALA A 43 -0.68 -11.48 0.69
CA ALA A 43 -1.68 -10.58 0.12
C ALA A 43 -1.85 -9.30 0.97
N SER A 44 -1.96 -9.45 2.29
CA SER A 44 -2.08 -8.33 3.23
C SER A 44 -0.83 -7.43 3.22
N PHE A 45 0.36 -8.04 3.17
CA PHE A 45 1.62 -7.32 3.08
C PHE A 45 1.74 -6.55 1.76
N TYR A 46 1.38 -7.18 0.64
CA TYR A 46 1.36 -6.52 -0.68
C TYR A 46 0.40 -5.33 -0.70
N MET A 47 -0.82 -5.51 -0.18
CA MET A 47 -1.81 -4.43 -0.06
C MET A 47 -1.29 -3.28 0.79
N MET A 48 -0.67 -3.56 1.94
CA MET A 48 -0.09 -2.52 2.80
C MET A 48 1.02 -1.76 2.08
N LYS A 49 1.95 -2.47 1.42
CA LYS A 49 3.03 -1.85 0.65
C LYS A 49 2.49 -0.94 -0.44
N HIS A 50 1.44 -1.36 -1.15
CA HIS A 50 0.80 -0.56 -2.19
C HIS A 50 0.15 0.71 -1.63
N ARG A 51 -0.50 0.62 -0.45
CA ARG A 51 -1.08 1.79 0.22
C ARG A 51 0.00 2.80 0.64
N VAL A 52 1.07 2.33 1.27
CA VAL A 52 2.22 3.16 1.66
C VAL A 52 2.81 3.86 0.44
N ASN A 53 2.95 3.15 -0.69
CA ASN A 53 3.46 3.75 -1.92
C ASN A 53 2.56 4.88 -2.45
N LYS A 54 1.23 4.69 -2.48
CA LYS A 54 0.28 5.74 -2.88
C LYS A 54 0.36 6.98 -1.97
N ILE A 55 0.49 6.78 -0.66
CA ILE A 55 0.65 7.88 0.30
C ILE A 55 1.96 8.63 0.03
N SER A 56 3.05 7.90 -0.25
CA SER A 56 4.34 8.50 -0.61
C SER A 56 4.19 9.37 -1.85
N THR A 57 3.60 8.82 -2.92
CA THR A 57 3.35 9.58 -4.16
C THR A 57 2.54 10.85 -3.93
N MET A 58 1.54 10.81 -3.05
CA MET A 58 0.74 12.00 -2.71
C MET A 58 1.61 13.08 -2.06
N PHE A 59 2.44 12.71 -1.08
CA PHE A 59 3.33 13.67 -0.42
C PHE A 59 4.44 14.18 -1.33
N ASP A 60 5.01 13.31 -2.16
CA ASP A 60 6.06 13.68 -3.12
C ASP A 60 5.52 14.69 -4.15
N LEU A 61 4.32 14.46 -4.68
CA LEU A 61 3.64 15.39 -5.59
C LEU A 61 3.28 16.70 -4.91
N ALA A 62 2.82 16.65 -3.65
CA ALA A 62 2.51 17.85 -2.88
C ALA A 62 3.77 18.71 -2.69
N ASP A 63 4.90 18.11 -2.35
CA ASP A 63 6.18 18.82 -2.21
C ASP A 63 6.64 19.44 -3.54
N GLN A 64 6.56 18.69 -4.64
CA GLN A 64 6.93 19.19 -5.98
C GLN A 64 6.09 20.38 -6.41
N LEU A 65 4.80 20.39 -6.06
CA LEU A 65 3.88 21.48 -6.35
C LEU A 65 3.91 22.61 -5.31
N GLY A 66 4.73 22.50 -4.26
CA GLY A 66 4.78 23.48 -3.16
C GLY A 66 3.48 23.56 -2.34
N ILE A 67 2.69 22.49 -2.32
CA ILE A 67 1.41 22.45 -1.60
C ILE A 67 1.66 22.17 -0.12
N SER A 68 1.18 23.09 0.71
CA SER A 68 1.26 22.96 2.17
C SER A 68 0.39 21.83 2.72
N THR A 69 0.78 21.28 3.87
CA THR A 69 0.02 20.24 4.58
C THR A 69 -1.40 20.70 4.95
N SER A 70 -1.59 22.00 5.21
CA SER A 70 -2.90 22.60 5.52
C SER A 70 -3.83 22.63 4.30
N GLU A 71 -3.30 22.92 3.11
CA GLU A 71 -4.06 22.83 1.86
C GLU A 71 -4.42 21.37 1.55
N LEU A 72 -3.47 20.45 1.74
CA LEU A 72 -3.70 19.02 1.55
C LEU A 72 -4.78 18.49 2.52
N SER A 73 -4.74 18.94 3.78
CA SER A 73 -5.76 18.64 4.80
C SER A 73 -7.14 19.11 4.35
N ARG A 74 -7.25 20.33 3.82
CA ARG A 74 -8.53 20.89 3.33
C ARG A 74 -9.12 20.08 2.18
N VAL A 75 -8.29 19.62 1.26
CA VAL A 75 -8.74 18.87 0.07
C VAL A 75 -9.11 17.44 0.44
N THR A 76 -8.23 16.75 1.17
CA THR A 76 -8.39 15.33 1.52
C THR A 76 -9.41 15.10 2.64
N GLY A 77 -9.59 16.08 3.52
CA GLY A 77 -10.36 15.94 4.76
C GLY A 77 -9.61 15.18 5.86
N ILE A 78 -8.31 14.92 5.68
CA ILE A 78 -7.44 14.34 6.71
C ILE A 78 -7.00 15.49 7.64
N GLY A 79 -7.00 15.28 8.96
CA GLY A 79 -6.49 16.27 9.90
C GLY A 79 -5.03 16.62 9.62
N THR A 80 -4.60 17.86 9.90
CA THR A 80 -3.20 18.26 9.73
C THR A 80 -2.26 17.42 10.59
N ILE A 81 -2.63 17.16 11.84
CA ILE A 81 -1.88 16.29 12.76
C ILE A 81 -1.78 14.87 12.21
N ASP A 82 -2.88 14.35 11.64
CA ASP A 82 -2.91 13.01 11.05
C ASP A 82 -2.01 12.93 9.81
N LEU A 83 -1.96 13.98 9.00
CA LEU A 83 -1.03 14.08 7.86
C LEU A 83 0.42 14.16 8.33
N ASP A 84 0.69 14.90 9.41
CA ASP A 84 2.02 14.98 10.00
C ASP A 84 2.44 13.62 10.57
N CYS A 85 1.54 12.88 11.22
CA CYS A 85 1.79 11.51 11.70
C CYS A 85 1.91 10.47 10.58
N ALA A 86 1.34 10.74 9.39
CA ALA A 86 1.56 9.94 8.19
C ALA A 86 2.95 10.18 7.58
N ARG A 87 3.67 11.23 8.02
CA ARG A 87 5.06 11.52 7.69
C ARG A 87 5.97 11.10 8.87
N PRO A 88 7.02 10.28 8.68
CA PRO A 88 7.51 9.69 7.44
C PRO A 88 6.60 8.58 6.92
N VAL A 89 6.57 8.34 5.60
CA VAL A 89 5.71 7.33 4.97
C VAL A 89 6.33 5.94 5.12
N THR A 90 6.05 5.29 6.25
CA THR A 90 6.54 3.94 6.56
C THR A 90 5.39 2.98 6.86
N VAL A 91 5.67 1.68 6.87
CA VAL A 91 4.67 0.64 7.19
C VAL A 91 4.18 0.73 8.65
N ASN A 92 4.93 1.43 9.52
CA ASN A 92 4.62 1.62 10.94
C ASN A 92 3.96 2.97 11.25
N SER A 93 3.86 3.86 10.26
CA SER A 93 3.28 5.19 10.43
C SER A 93 1.76 5.13 10.36
N TYR A 94 1.11 6.23 10.73
CA TYR A 94 -0.32 6.34 10.51
C TYR A 94 -0.63 6.22 9.00
N VAL A 95 -1.60 5.37 8.67
CA VAL A 95 -2.02 5.13 7.28
C VAL A 95 -3.43 5.69 7.09
N PRO A 96 -3.57 6.86 6.45
CA PRO A 96 -4.88 7.47 6.24
C PRO A 96 -5.83 6.58 5.42
N PRO A 97 -7.15 6.82 5.50
CA PRO A 97 -8.13 6.15 4.67
C PRO A 97 -7.83 6.35 3.18
N MET A 98 -7.77 5.25 2.40
CA MET A 98 -7.35 5.32 1.00
C MET A 98 -8.22 6.23 0.12
N LYS A 99 -9.52 6.32 0.40
CA LYS A 99 -10.42 7.22 -0.32
C LYS A 99 -10.00 8.69 -0.20
N GLN A 100 -9.47 9.09 0.95
CA GLN A 100 -9.01 10.46 1.19
C GLN A 100 -7.67 10.71 0.50
N VAL A 101 -6.77 9.71 0.52
CA VAL A 101 -5.49 9.74 -0.20
C VAL A 101 -5.71 9.85 -1.71
N GLU A 102 -6.64 9.06 -2.25
CA GLU A 102 -7.00 9.09 -3.68
C GLU A 102 -7.57 10.46 -4.09
N LYS A 103 -8.45 11.04 -3.27
CA LYS A 103 -8.94 12.40 -3.50
C LYS A 103 -7.81 13.44 -3.51
N GLY A 104 -6.81 13.28 -2.64
CA GLY A 104 -5.61 14.12 -2.65
C GLY A 104 -4.80 13.96 -3.92
N LEU A 105 -4.55 12.72 -4.35
CA LEU A 105 -3.86 12.42 -5.59
C LEU A 105 -4.58 12.98 -6.83
N ASP A 106 -5.89 12.80 -6.93
CA ASP A 106 -6.69 13.30 -8.05
C ASP A 106 -6.57 14.84 -8.17
N TYR A 107 -6.59 15.55 -7.05
CA TYR A 107 -6.36 17.00 -7.01
C TYR A 107 -4.95 17.39 -7.45
N LEU A 108 -3.93 16.65 -6.99
CA LEU A 108 -2.54 16.91 -7.35
C LEU A 108 -2.30 16.65 -8.84
N TYR A 109 -2.84 15.57 -9.40
CA TYR A 109 -2.74 15.27 -10.83
C TYR A 109 -3.42 16.33 -11.70
N ASP A 110 -4.60 16.82 -11.32
CA ASP A 110 -5.27 17.93 -12.02
C ASP A 110 -4.42 19.21 -11.99
N LYS A 111 -3.74 19.49 -10.87
CA LYS A 111 -2.81 20.62 -10.77
C LYS A 111 -1.56 20.43 -11.64
N VAL A 112 -0.95 19.25 -11.66
CA VAL A 112 0.21 18.97 -12.54
C VAL A 112 -0.17 19.20 -14.00
N ALA A 113 -1.30 18.63 -14.44
CA ALA A 113 -1.77 18.77 -15.82
C ALA A 113 -1.98 20.25 -16.22
N LYS A 114 -2.49 21.09 -15.30
CA LYS A 114 -2.67 22.52 -15.54
C LYS A 114 -1.35 23.29 -15.60
N THR A 115 -0.37 22.90 -14.80
CA THR A 115 0.97 23.51 -14.81
C THR A 115 1.71 23.22 -16.10
N GLU A 116 1.66 21.98 -16.61
CA GLU A 116 2.32 21.61 -17.88
C GLU A 116 1.76 22.39 -19.07
N ILE A 117 0.43 22.57 -19.14
CA ILE A 117 -0.24 23.34 -20.21
C ILE A 117 0.14 24.84 -20.16
N SER A 118 0.51 25.36 -18.99
CA SER A 118 0.89 26.77 -18.82
C SER A 118 2.34 27.07 -19.17
N VAL A 119 3.21 26.06 -19.28
CA VAL A 119 4.64 26.22 -19.62
C VAL A 119 4.86 26.18 -21.14
N GLU A 120 3.90 25.64 -21.90
CA GLU A 120 3.98 25.47 -23.35
C GLU A 120 3.38 26.65 -24.17
N LYS A 121 2.88 27.69 -23.50
CA LYS A 121 2.35 28.92 -24.12
C LYS A 121 3.26 30.12 -23.85
#